data_AF-A0A0F9FDH8-F1
#
_entry.id   AF-A0A0F9FDH8-F1
#
_cell.length_a   1.000
_cell.length_b   1.000
_cell.length_c   1.000
_cell.angle_alpha   90.00
_cell.angle_beta   90.00
_cell.angle_gamma   90.00
#
_symmetry.space_group_name_H-M   'P 1'
#
loop_
_entity.id
_entity.type
_entity.pdbx_description
1 polymer ?
#
loop_
_entity_poly.entity_id
_entity_poly.type
_entity_poly.pdbx_seq_one_letter_code
_entity_poly.pdbx_strand_id
1 'polypeptide(L)'
;MTEAEKIKQRNADFVQTFAGPHGERVLAYLSAFCLKRGSTFIVGSPDKSAFNEGARAVILEIDYWIEYDLSTLDETGETDNTEPERNQDE
;
A
#
# COMPACT_ATOMS: atom_id res chain seq x y z
N MET A 1 -13.48 5.03 13.77
CA MET A 1 -12.99 4.50 12.50
C MET A 1 -12.52 3.07 12.70
N THR A 2 -13.14 2.13 11.99
CA THR A 2 -12.64 0.76 11.81
C THR A 2 -11.33 0.78 11.01
N GLU A 3 -10.60 -0.34 10.98
CA GLU A 3 -9.38 -0.42 10.18
C GLU A 3 -9.68 -0.31 8.68
N ALA A 4 -10.77 -0.93 8.22
CA ALA A 4 -11.23 -0.82 6.83
C ALA A 4 -11.54 0.62 6.44
N GLU A 5 -12.16 1.41 7.32
CA GLU A 5 -12.42 2.83 7.08
C GLU A 5 -11.12 3.64 6.95
N LYS A 6 -10.09 3.35 7.76
CA LYS A 6 -8.78 4.02 7.65
C LYS A 6 -8.07 3.68 6.33
N ILE A 7 -8.15 2.42 5.88
CA ILE A 7 -7.56 1.98 4.60
C ILE A 7 -8.27 2.67 3.43
N LYS A 8 -9.61 2.70 3.43
CA LYS A 8 -10.41 3.43 2.44
C LYS A 8 -10.04 4.91 2.40
N GLN A 9 -9.91 5.56 3.55
CA GLN A 9 -9.49 6.97 3.63
C GLN A 9 -8.07 7.17 3.08
N ARG A 10 -7.11 6.31 3.45
CA ARG A 10 -5.73 6.43 2.99
C ARG A 10 -5.62 6.27 1.47
N ASN A 11 -6.26 5.24 0.90
CA ASN A 11 -6.32 5.09 -0.56
C ASN A 11 -6.90 6.35 -1.23
N ALA A 12 -8.02 6.88 -0.72
CA ALA A 12 -8.63 8.10 -1.24
C ALA A 12 -7.69 9.31 -1.19
N ASP A 13 -6.96 9.51 -0.08
CA ASP A 13 -6.00 10.61 0.08
C ASP A 13 -4.86 10.52 -0.94
N PHE A 14 -4.32 9.31 -1.17
CA PHE A 14 -3.25 9.09 -2.16
C PHE A 14 -3.76 9.29 -3.59
N VAL A 15 -4.92 8.70 -3.94
CA VAL A 15 -5.54 8.87 -5.26
C VAL A 15 -5.82 10.35 -5.52
N GLN A 16 -6.43 11.06 -4.58
CA GLN A 16 -6.72 12.49 -4.72
C GLN A 16 -5.45 13.34 -4.91
N THR A 17 -4.37 13.01 -4.20
CA THR A 17 -3.10 13.75 -4.28
C THR A 17 -2.41 13.55 -5.62
N PHE A 18 -2.44 12.33 -6.16
CA PHE A 18 -1.59 11.93 -7.27
C PHE A 18 -2.29 11.74 -8.62
N ALA A 19 -3.62 11.59 -8.68
CA ALA A 19 -4.37 11.36 -9.92
C ALA A 19 -4.53 12.61 -10.82
N GLY A 20 -4.08 13.79 -10.37
CA GLY A 20 -4.13 15.03 -11.15
C GLY A 20 -2.86 15.27 -11.99
N PRO A 21 -2.90 16.18 -12.99
CA PRO A 21 -1.74 16.46 -13.87
C PRO A 21 -0.48 16.92 -13.13
N HIS A 22 -0.63 17.58 -11.98
CA HIS A 22 0.48 17.96 -11.12
C HIS A 22 1.06 16.75 -10.38
N GLY A 23 0.19 15.88 -9.86
CA GLY A 23 0.55 14.63 -9.20
C GLY A 23 1.32 13.69 -10.13
N GLU A 24 0.84 13.51 -11.36
CA GLU A 24 1.51 12.72 -12.40
C GLU A 24 2.94 13.21 -12.69
N ARG A 25 3.14 14.53 -12.80
CA ARG A 25 4.48 15.11 -13.01
C ARG A 25 5.41 14.86 -11.82
N VAL A 26 4.89 14.96 -10.60
CA VAL A 26 5.64 14.64 -9.39
C VAL A 26 5.98 13.16 -9.34
N LEU A 27 5.04 12.26 -9.63
CA LEU A 27 5.29 10.81 -9.69
C LEU A 27 6.32 10.44 -10.74
N ALA A 28 6.31 11.09 -11.90
CA ALA A 28 7.32 10.85 -12.94
C ALA A 28 8.72 11.22 -12.46
N TYR A 29 8.87 12.38 -11.80
CA TYR A 29 10.13 12.80 -11.18
C TYR A 29 10.57 11.83 -10.08
N LEU A 30 9.67 11.51 -9.14
CA LEU A 30 9.97 10.60 -8.01
C LEU A 30 10.30 9.18 -8.49
N SER A 31 9.63 8.69 -9.53
CA SER A 31 9.94 7.37 -10.11
C SER A 31 11.38 7.27 -10.60
N ALA A 32 11.91 8.34 -11.19
CA ALA A 32 13.30 8.42 -11.62
C ALA A 32 14.25 8.60 -10.42
N PHE A 33 13.95 9.54 -9.52
CA PHE A 33 14.76 9.84 -8.34
C PHE A 33 14.90 8.63 -7.39
N CYS A 34 13.80 7.94 -7.12
CA CYS A 34 13.73 6.78 -6.23
C CYS A 34 14.12 5.45 -6.89
N LEU A 35 14.63 5.48 -8.13
CA LEU A 35 15.06 4.29 -8.86
C LEU A 35 13.97 3.19 -8.90
N LYS A 36 12.70 3.56 -9.11
CA LYS A 36 11.54 2.65 -9.06
C LYS A 36 11.78 1.34 -9.84
N ARG A 37 12.38 1.47 -11.04
CA ARG A 37 12.74 0.36 -11.95
C ARG A 37 14.25 0.13 -12.09
N GLY A 38 15.08 0.78 -11.27
CA GLY A 38 16.54 0.72 -11.34
C GLY A 38 17.17 -0.14 -10.24
N SER A 39 18.49 -0.32 -10.32
CA SER A 39 19.27 -0.95 -9.24
C SER A 39 19.51 0.04 -8.11
N THR A 40 19.15 -0.33 -6.89
CA THR A 40 19.45 0.46 -5.69
C THR A 40 20.89 0.23 -5.20
N PHE A 41 21.49 -0.91 -5.55
CA PHE A 41 22.82 -1.32 -5.12
C PHE A 41 23.94 -0.52 -5.79
N ILE A 42 24.91 -0.08 -4.97
CA ILE A 42 26.13 0.60 -5.40
C ILE A 42 27.34 -0.10 -4.78
N VAL A 43 28.22 -0.64 -5.62
CA VAL A 43 29.44 -1.35 -5.22
C VAL A 43 30.31 -0.44 -4.34
N GLY A 44 30.72 -0.96 -3.17
CA GLY A 44 31.60 -0.24 -2.24
C GLY A 44 30.95 0.95 -1.54
N SER A 45 29.62 1.12 -1.62
CA SER A 45 28.89 2.20 -0.96
C SER A 45 27.59 1.67 -0.31
N PRO A 46 27.68 0.98 0.84
CA PRO A 46 26.51 0.42 1.52
C PRO A 46 25.50 1.49 1.94
N ASP A 47 25.95 2.63 2.47
CA ASP A 47 25.05 3.71 2.91
C ASP A 47 24.22 4.29 1.76
N LYS A 48 24.82 4.42 0.58
CA LYS A 48 24.09 4.87 -0.61
C LYS A 48 23.11 3.82 -1.11
N SER A 49 23.46 2.54 -0.99
CA SER A 49 22.56 1.44 -1.34
C SER A 49 21.33 1.44 -0.44
N ALA A 50 21.54 1.57 0.88
CA ALA A 50 20.46 1.66 1.87
C ALA A 50 19.58 2.90 1.65
N PHE A 51 20.18 4.06 1.33
CA PHE A 51 19.43 5.26 0.97
C PHE A 51 18.53 5.04 -0.25
N ASN A 52 19.08 4.44 -1.32
CA ASN A 52 18.32 4.13 -2.52
C ASN A 52 17.19 3.13 -2.27
N GLU A 53 17.43 2.10 -1.44
CA GLU A 53 16.41 1.13 -1.04
C GLU A 53 15.27 1.80 -0.27
N GLY A 54 15.59 2.66 0.69
CA GLY A 54 14.59 3.44 1.42
C GLY A 54 13.77 4.36 0.50
N ALA A 55 14.44 5.07 -0.41
CA ALA A 55 13.77 5.92 -1.39
C ALA A 55 12.83 5.11 -2.31
N ARG A 56 13.28 3.92 -2.74
CA ARG A 56 12.48 3.02 -3.57
C ARG A 56 11.26 2.49 -2.83
N ALA A 57 11.39 2.16 -1.55
CA ALA A 57 10.25 1.72 -0.74
C ALA A 57 9.13 2.77 -0.69
N VAL A 58 9.48 4.06 -0.59
CA VAL A 58 8.49 5.15 -0.56
C VAL A 58 7.70 5.25 -1.86
N ILE A 59 8.35 5.20 -3.03
CA ILE A 59 7.62 5.30 -4.30
C ILE A 59 6.74 4.07 -4.55
N LEU A 60 7.18 2.88 -4.14
CA LEU A 60 6.38 1.65 -4.23
C LEU A 60 5.17 1.68 -3.30
N GLU A 61 5.29 2.27 -2.11
CA GLU A 61 4.16 2.50 -1.20
C GLU A 61 3.13 3.44 -1.82
N ILE A 62 3.57 4.52 -2.48
CA ILE A 62 2.67 5.44 -3.18
C ILE A 62 1.92 4.70 -4.30
N ASP A 63 2.63 3.93 -5.14
CA ASP A 63 2.01 3.14 -6.20
C ASP A 63 0.98 2.16 -5.63
N TYR A 64 1.36 1.44 -4.57
CA TYR A 64 0.47 0.51 -3.89
C TYR A 64 -0.83 1.19 -3.48
N TRP A 65 -0.78 2.35 -2.81
CA TRP A 65 -1.99 3.03 -2.36
C TRP A 65 -2.83 3.58 -3.50
N ILE A 66 -2.22 4.01 -4.61
CA ILE A 66 -2.96 4.49 -5.79
C ILE A 66 -3.68 3.32 -6.50
N GLU A 67 -3.02 2.16 -6.57
CA GLU A 67 -3.51 0.97 -7.26
C GLU A 67 -4.29 0.00 -6.34
N TYR A 68 -4.43 0.34 -5.05
CA TYR A 68 -5.01 -0.56 -4.05
C TYR A 68 -6.47 -0.87 -4.36
N ASP A 69 -6.78 -2.17 -4.48
CA ASP A 69 -8.13 -2.65 -4.76
C ASP A 69 -8.97 -2.74 -3.48
N LEU A 70 -9.92 -1.81 -3.35
CA LEU A 70 -10.79 -1.71 -2.19
C LEU A 70 -11.80 -2.87 -2.06
N SER A 71 -12.06 -3.66 -3.11
CA SER A 71 -12.98 -4.79 -2.99
C SER A 71 -12.45 -5.87 -2.04
N THR A 72 -11.14 -5.94 -1.85
CA THR A 72 -10.48 -6.88 -0.92
C THR A 72 -10.85 -6.64 0.55
N LEU A 73 -11.42 -5.47 0.88
CA LEU A 73 -11.81 -5.15 2.25
C LEU A 73 -13.19 -5.71 2.63
N ASP A 74 -14.02 -6.05 1.65
CA ASP A 74 -15.40 -6.49 1.90
C ASP A 74 -15.49 -8.00 2.21
N GLU A 75 -14.44 -8.79 1.93
CA GLU A 75 -14.41 -10.26 2.13
C GLU A 75 -14.15 -10.73 3.57
N THR A 76 -13.85 -9.82 4.51
CA THR A 76 -13.57 -10.18 5.93
C THR A 76 -14.81 -10.15 6.84
N GLY A 77 -16.01 -10.00 6.28
CA GLY A 77 -17.25 -9.78 7.02
C GLY A 77 -18.01 -11.02 7.51
N GLU A 78 -17.74 -12.22 6.99
CA GLU A 78 -18.53 -13.42 7.32
C GLU A 78 -17.63 -14.63 7.62
N THR A 79 -17.09 -14.70 8.83
CA THR A 79 -16.96 -16.00 9.49
C THR A 79 -18.00 -16.03 10.60
N ASP A 80 -19.19 -16.52 10.28
CA ASP A 80 -20.18 -16.96 11.26
C ASP A 80 -19.52 -18.07 12.09
N ASN A 81 -18.89 -17.68 13.20
CA ASN A 81 -18.54 -18.59 14.27
C ASN A 81 -19.84 -18.94 15.01
N THR A 82 -20.74 -19.65 14.35
CA THR A 82 -21.84 -20.31 15.04
C THR A 82 -21.21 -21.47 15.82
N GLU A 83 -21.04 -21.29 17.14
CA GLU A 83 -20.80 -22.43 18.02
C GLU A 83 -21.91 -23.46 17.75
N PRO A 84 -21.57 -24.74 17.48
CA PRO A 84 -22.61 -25.76 17.37
C PRO A 84 -23.32 -25.85 18.72
N GLU A 85 -24.64 -25.67 18.72
CA GLU A 85 -25.46 -25.87 19.92
C GLU A 85 -25.16 -27.26 20.49
N ARG A 86 -24.75 -27.31 21.76
CA ARG A 86 -24.65 -28.59 22.46
C ARG A 86 -26.07 -29.12 22.62
N ASN A 87 -26.40 -30.14 21.85
CA ASN A 87 -27.57 -30.98 22.16
C ASN A 87 -27.39 -31.51 23.58
N GLN A 88 -28.20 -30.97 24.50
CA GLN A 88 -28.46 -31.60 25.79
C GLN A 88 -29.55 -32.64 25.56
N ASP A 89 -29.16 -33.80 25.06
CA ASP A 89 -30.03 -34.97 25.05
C ASP A 89 -29.44 -36.04 26.00
N GLU A 90 -30.16 -36.18 27.11
CA GLU A 90 -30.37 -37.35 27.99
C GLU A 90 -29.23 -37.87 28.89
#